data_AF-A0A936KN29-F1
#
_entry.id   AF-A0A936KN29-F1
#
_cell.length_a   1.000
_cell.length_b   1.000
_cell.length_c   1.000
_cell.angle_alpha   90.00
_cell.angle_beta   90.00
_cell.angle_gamma   90.00
#
_symmetry.space_group_name_H-M   'P 1'
#
loop_
_entity.id
_entity.type
_entity.pdbx_description
1 polymer ?
#
loop_
_entity_poly.entity_id
_entity_poly.type
_entity_poly.pdbx_seq_one_letter_code
_entity_poly.pdbx_strand_id
1 'polypeptide(L)'
;MSDLQCPARFVLVPNAAAKAPDLSGLLARLAGERIAAVYAAADAPVGAAAARLAEQLGMPVRPLPDPGHHPGGCPLPDRLQLLSDSHRGDNVLVVLGPDGWLPGVPRRVDLVRVEVDSDGWRVVSDAGSPVESEES
;
A
#
# COMPACT_ATOMS: atom_id res chain seq x y z
N MET A 1 5.76 -8.40 -29.65
CA MET A 1 5.86 -7.02 -29.13
C MET A 1 5.56 -7.11 -27.65
N SER A 2 6.59 -7.17 -26.79
CA SER A 2 6.38 -7.14 -25.35
C SER A 2 6.00 -5.73 -24.99
N ASP A 3 4.74 -5.51 -24.63
CA ASP A 3 4.31 -4.27 -23.99
C ASP A 3 5.08 -4.15 -22.67
N LEU A 4 6.15 -3.35 -22.71
CA LEU A 4 7.03 -3.00 -21.60
C LEU A 4 6.32 -2.06 -20.62
N GLN A 5 5.07 -2.36 -20.26
CA GLN A 5 4.36 -1.57 -19.28
C GLN A 5 4.83 -2.00 -17.90
N CYS A 6 5.77 -1.24 -17.34
CA CYS A 6 6.19 -1.43 -15.96
C CYS A 6 4.97 -1.24 -15.04
N PRO A 7 4.56 -2.27 -14.27
CA PRO A 7 3.45 -2.13 -13.34
C PRO A 7 3.82 -1.11 -12.26
N ALA A 8 2.81 -0.39 -11.77
CA ALA A 8 2.94 0.38 -10.54
C ALA A 8 2.88 -0.59 -9.36
N ARG A 9 3.80 -0.42 -8.41
CA ARG A 9 3.86 -1.29 -7.22
C ARG A 9 3.35 -0.52 -6.02
N PHE A 10 2.36 -1.08 -5.35
CA PHE A 10 1.79 -0.50 -4.14
C PHE A 10 2.09 -1.38 -2.95
N VAL A 11 2.58 -0.74 -1.90
CA VAL A 11 2.76 -1.35 -0.60
C VAL A 11 1.64 -0.83 0.30
N LEU A 12 0.67 -1.68 0.60
CA LEU A 12 -0.49 -1.35 1.40
C LEU A 12 -0.20 -1.63 2.87
N VAL A 13 -0.45 -0.65 3.73
CA VAL A 13 -0.31 -0.78 5.18
C VAL A 13 -1.67 -0.50 5.82
N PRO A 14 -2.30 -1.48 6.49
CA PRO A 14 -3.51 -1.23 7.26
C PRO A 14 -3.28 -0.23 8.39
N ASN A 15 -4.32 0.53 8.72
CA ASN A 15 -4.33 1.50 9.82
C ASN A 15 -3.80 0.91 11.14
N ALA A 16 -4.17 -0.34 11.45
CA ALA A 16 -3.75 -1.01 12.69
C ALA A 16 -2.22 -1.16 12.77
N ALA A 17 -1.59 -1.60 11.68
CA ALA A 17 -0.14 -1.76 11.59
C ALA A 17 0.57 -0.39 11.62
N ALA A 18 0.03 0.60 10.91
CA ALA A 18 0.59 1.96 10.90
C ALA A 18 0.51 2.69 12.26
N LYS A 19 -0.40 2.25 13.15
CA LYS A 19 -0.57 2.78 14.51
C LYS A 19 0.28 2.08 15.55
N ALA A 20 1.03 1.05 15.19
CA ALA A 20 1.91 0.37 16.12
C ALA A 20 2.89 1.39 16.76
N PRO A 21 3.11 1.32 18.08
CA PRO A 21 4.01 2.26 18.76
C PRO A 21 5.46 2.09 18.29
N ASP A 22 5.82 0.87 17.91
CA ASP A 22 7.09 0.53 17.27
C ASP A 22 6.87 0.19 15.79
N LEU A 23 7.45 1.01 14.91
CA LEU A 23 7.39 0.82 13.46
C LEU A 23 8.62 0.09 12.90
N SER A 24 9.57 -0.29 13.74
CA SER A 24 10.85 -0.88 13.31
C SER A 24 10.66 -2.12 12.43
N GLY A 25 9.76 -3.03 12.80
CA GLY A 25 9.44 -4.23 12.02
C GLY A 25 8.81 -3.92 10.66
N LEU A 26 7.97 -2.88 10.58
CA LEU A 26 7.39 -2.43 9.33
C LEU A 26 8.44 -1.79 8.43
N LEU A 27 9.28 -0.92 8.99
CA LEU A 27 10.38 -0.26 8.28
C LEU A 27 11.43 -1.26 7.78
N ALA A 28 11.76 -2.28 8.57
CA ALA A 28 12.66 -3.35 8.15
C ALA A 28 12.14 -4.08 6.90
N ARG A 29 10.82 -4.30 6.81
CA ARG A 29 10.16 -4.90 5.63
C ARG A 29 10.12 -3.96 4.43
N LEU A 30 10.29 -2.65 4.63
CA LEU A 30 10.37 -1.62 3.59
C LEU A 30 11.82 -1.27 3.20
N ALA A 31 12.82 -1.67 3.99
CA ALA A 31 14.20 -1.21 3.84
C ALA A 31 14.84 -1.57 2.49
N GLY A 32 14.36 -2.62 1.81
CA GLY A 32 14.80 -3.01 0.47
C GLY A 32 14.05 -2.31 -0.68
N GLU A 33 13.06 -1.47 -0.37
CA GLU A 33 12.18 -0.84 -1.35
C GLU A 33 12.45 0.66 -1.48
N ARG A 34 12.57 1.12 -2.72
CA ARG A 34 12.66 2.56 -3.02
C ARG A 34 11.26 3.14 -3.10
N ILE A 35 10.74 3.63 -1.97
CA ILE A 35 9.42 4.28 -1.93
C ILE A 35 9.50 5.67 -2.55
N ALA A 36 8.73 5.88 -3.63
CA ALA A 36 8.67 7.14 -4.38
C ALA A 36 7.63 8.13 -3.81
N ALA A 37 6.57 7.61 -3.18
CA ALA A 37 5.51 8.43 -2.60
C ALA A 37 4.77 7.71 -1.48
N VAL A 38 4.20 8.50 -0.56
CA VAL A 38 3.32 8.00 0.51
C VAL A 38 1.94 8.62 0.36
N TYR A 39 0.91 7.77 0.27
CA TYR A 39 -0.49 8.17 0.25
C TYR A 39 -1.20 7.67 1.50
N ALA A 40 -2.17 8.43 1.98
CA ALA A 40 -2.95 8.07 3.16
C ALA A 40 -4.44 8.30 2.93
N ALA A 41 -5.28 7.43 3.47
CA ALA A 41 -6.72 7.70 3.54
C ALA A 41 -6.98 8.98 4.35
N ALA A 42 -8.02 9.73 3.97
CA ALA A 42 -8.38 11.02 4.56
C ALA A 42 -8.97 10.95 5.99
N ASP A 43 -8.70 9.87 6.71
CA ASP A 43 -9.13 9.67 8.09
C ASP A 43 -8.08 10.27 9.05
N ALA A 44 -8.49 11.12 9.97
CA ALA A 44 -7.57 11.88 10.83
C ALA A 44 -6.54 11.00 11.59
N PRO A 45 -6.93 9.88 12.23
CA PRO A 45 -5.95 9.03 12.90
C PRO A 45 -5.10 8.21 11.92
N VAL A 46 -5.53 8.00 10.68
CA VAL A 46 -4.67 7.44 9.60
C VAL A 46 -3.63 8.46 9.16
N GLY A 47 -4.01 9.74 9.04
CA GLY A 47 -3.10 10.82 8.66
C GLY A 47 -1.91 10.95 9.62
N ALA A 48 -2.13 10.87 10.93
CA ALA A 48 -1.06 10.93 11.93
C ALA A 48 -0.12 9.71 11.86
N ALA A 49 -0.67 8.51 11.65
CA ALA A 49 0.12 7.28 11.48
C ALA A 49 0.96 7.34 10.19
N ALA A 50 0.36 7.78 9.09
CA ALA A 50 1.05 7.96 7.82
C ALA A 50 2.13 9.04 7.90
N ALA A 51 1.90 10.15 8.62
CA ALA A 51 2.89 11.20 8.80
C ALA A 51 4.15 10.67 9.48
N ARG A 52 4.00 9.91 10.58
CA ARG A 52 5.14 9.27 11.26
C ARG A 52 5.92 8.33 10.36
N LEU A 53 5.21 7.50 9.59
CA LEU A 53 5.85 6.57 8.66
C LEU A 53 6.58 7.31 7.53
N ALA A 54 5.98 8.37 7.00
CA ALA A 54 6.56 9.18 5.94
C ALA A 54 7.76 10.00 6.44
N GLU A 55 7.77 10.48 7.69
CA GLU A 55 8.92 11.11 8.34
C GLU A 55 10.13 10.17 8.37
N GLN A 56 9.93 8.89 8.72
CA GLN A 56 11.00 7.89 8.72
C GLN A 56 11.54 7.59 7.31
N LEU A 57 10.70 7.77 6.28
CA LEU A 57 11.08 7.62 4.87
C LEU A 57 11.59 8.93 4.24
N GLY A 58 11.55 10.05 4.96
CA GLY A 58 11.91 11.37 4.43
C GLY A 58 10.96 11.88 3.33
N MET A 59 9.69 11.49 3.36
CA MET A 59 8.70 11.80 2.31
C MET A 59 7.50 12.59 2.85
N PRO A 60 6.85 13.43 2.04
CA PRO A 60 5.58 14.03 2.40
C PRO A 60 4.42 13.02 2.23
N VAL A 61 3.40 13.14 3.07
CA VAL A 61 2.13 12.39 2.91
C VAL A 61 1.21 13.12 1.95
N ARG A 62 0.67 12.40 0.97
CA ARG A 62 -0.37 12.88 0.06
C ARG A 62 -1.71 12.24 0.40
N PRO A 63 -2.84 12.94 0.21
CA PRO A 63 -4.15 12.32 0.34
C PRO A 63 -4.34 11.29 -0.76
N LEU A 64 -4.88 10.11 -0.40
CA LEU A 64 -5.29 9.10 -1.36
C LEU A 64 -6.39 9.70 -2.26
N PRO A 65 -6.27 9.63 -3.60
CA PRO A 65 -7.24 10.25 -4.46
C PRO A 65 -8.58 9.51 -4.37
N ASP A 66 -9.66 10.28 -4.44
CA ASP A 66 -11.02 9.76 -4.47
C ASP A 66 -11.61 10.00 -5.86
N PRO A 67 -11.90 8.95 -6.65
CA PRO A 67 -12.37 9.11 -8.03
C PRO A 67 -13.81 9.67 -8.12
N GLY A 68 -14.45 10.01 -7.00
CA GLY A 68 -15.72 10.72 -6.96
C GLY A 68 -16.79 10.00 -6.13
N HIS A 69 -18.03 10.49 -6.21
CA HIS A 69 -19.14 9.97 -5.41
C HIS A 69 -19.70 8.68 -6.01
N HIS A 70 -19.18 7.53 -5.61
CA HIS A 70 -19.82 6.24 -5.85
C HIS A 70 -20.81 5.95 -4.71
N PRO A 71 -22.09 5.64 -5.01
CA PRO A 71 -23.01 5.15 -3.98
C PRO A 71 -22.48 3.83 -3.42
N GLY A 72 -21.99 3.86 -2.17
CA GLY A 72 -21.30 2.75 -1.52
C GLY A 72 -19.80 2.98 -1.26
N GLY A 73 -19.24 4.12 -1.68
CA GLY A 73 -17.82 4.46 -1.58
C GLY A 73 -17.00 3.95 -2.77
N CYS A 74 -15.83 4.54 -2.98
CA CYS A 74 -14.90 4.08 -4.02
C CYS A 74 -14.06 2.92 -3.49
N PRO A 75 -14.11 1.74 -4.11
CA PRO A 75 -13.31 0.60 -3.67
C PRO A 75 -11.82 0.88 -3.90
N LEU A 76 -10.97 0.31 -3.05
CA LEU A 76 -9.53 0.54 -3.10
C LEU A 76 -8.89 0.26 -4.47
N PRO A 77 -9.26 -0.81 -5.21
CA PRO A 77 -8.77 -1.06 -6.58
C PRO A 77 -8.85 0.15 -7.52
N ASP A 78 -9.98 0.87 -7.54
CA ASP A 78 -10.16 2.00 -8.46
C ASP A 78 -9.22 3.16 -8.11
N ARG A 79 -8.97 3.36 -6.81
CA ARG A 79 -8.02 4.37 -6.33
C ARG A 79 -6.58 4.01 -6.70
N LEU A 80 -6.22 2.73 -6.59
CA LEU A 80 -4.90 2.25 -7.01
C LEU A 80 -4.72 2.34 -8.52
N GLN A 81 -5.78 2.06 -9.31
CA GLN A 81 -5.76 2.23 -10.76
C GLN A 81 -5.47 3.69 -11.13
N LEU A 82 -6.13 4.65 -10.49
CA LEU A 82 -5.88 6.08 -10.73
C LEU A 82 -4.45 6.50 -10.39
N LEU A 83 -3.85 5.93 -9.34
CA LEU A 83 -2.45 6.17 -8.99
C LEU A 83 -1.48 5.46 -9.96
N SER A 84 -1.87 4.32 -10.52
CA SER A 84 -0.98 3.47 -11.31
C SER A 84 -0.39 4.21 -12.51
N ASP A 85 -1.18 5.04 -13.18
CA ASP A 85 -0.73 5.79 -14.36
C ASP A 85 0.37 6.82 -14.04
N SER A 86 0.38 7.36 -12.83
CA SER A 86 1.38 8.36 -12.39
C SER A 86 2.62 7.74 -11.74
N HIS A 87 2.59 6.44 -11.43
CA HIS A 87 3.64 5.75 -10.65
C HIS A 87 4.09 4.44 -11.32
N ARG A 88 4.00 4.37 -12.66
CA ARG A 88 4.44 3.19 -13.42
C ARG A 88 5.92 2.93 -13.19
N GLY A 89 6.25 1.73 -12.71
CA GLY A 89 7.63 1.34 -12.37
C GLY A 89 8.13 1.82 -11.01
N ASP A 90 7.34 2.60 -10.27
CA ASP A 90 7.68 3.08 -8.93
C ASP A 90 7.01 2.22 -7.83
N ASN A 91 7.58 2.28 -6.62
CA ASN A 91 6.95 1.72 -5.42
C ASN A 91 6.29 2.83 -4.61
N VAL A 92 5.00 2.67 -4.33
CA VAL A 92 4.17 3.64 -3.63
C VAL A 92 3.64 3.03 -2.36
N LEU A 93 3.84 3.70 -1.24
CA LEU A 93 3.30 3.28 0.04
C LEU A 93 1.90 3.88 0.23
N VAL A 94 0.93 3.05 0.59
CA VAL A 94 -0.45 3.47 0.84
C VAL A 94 -0.89 3.05 2.22
N VAL A 95 -1.17 4.02 3.09
CA VAL A 95 -1.73 3.77 4.42
C VAL A 95 -3.24 3.81 4.34
N LEU A 96 -3.85 2.67 4.66
CA LEU A 96 -5.27 2.42 4.48
C LEU A 96 -6.07 2.85 5.71
N GLY A 97 -7.29 3.31 5.47
CA GLY A 97 -8.29 3.50 6.52
C GLY A 97 -8.93 2.20 7.02
N PRO A 98 -9.78 2.26 8.06
CA PRO A 98 -10.42 1.07 8.65
C PRO A 98 -11.25 0.26 7.64
N ASP A 99 -11.84 0.94 6.65
CA ASP A 99 -12.68 0.33 5.63
C ASP A 99 -11.98 0.17 4.27
N GLY A 100 -10.78 0.74 4.12
CA GLY A 100 -9.99 0.62 2.89
C GLY A 100 -9.28 -0.72 2.89
N TRP A 101 -9.80 -1.71 2.16
CA TRP A 101 -9.12 -3.01 2.01
C TRP A 101 -9.36 -3.61 0.62
N LEU A 102 -8.45 -4.49 0.19
CA LEU A 102 -8.62 -5.23 -1.06
C LEU A 102 -9.60 -6.40 -0.86
N PRO A 103 -10.51 -6.64 -1.81
CA PRO A 103 -11.39 -7.80 -1.74
C PRO A 103 -10.57 -9.10 -1.84
N GLY A 104 -10.91 -10.10 -1.03
CA GLY A 104 -10.22 -11.40 -1.03
C GLY A 104 -8.87 -11.43 -0.31
N VAL A 105 -8.37 -10.30 0.21
CA VAL A 105 -7.12 -10.26 0.98
C VAL A 105 -7.44 -10.35 2.49
N PRO A 106 -6.74 -11.19 3.28
CA PRO A 106 -6.95 -11.26 4.72
C PRO A 106 -6.65 -9.92 5.41
N ARG A 107 -7.49 -9.47 6.34
CA ARG A 107 -7.26 -8.21 7.10
C ARG A 107 -6.22 -8.32 8.23
N ARG A 108 -5.60 -9.50 8.42
CA ARG A 108 -4.70 -9.80 9.56
C ARG A 108 -3.22 -9.59 9.26
N VAL A 109 -2.92 -8.88 8.18
CA VAL A 109 -1.58 -8.82 7.59
C VAL A 109 -1.09 -7.40 7.72
N ASP A 110 0.16 -7.23 8.14
CA ASP A 110 0.69 -5.89 8.46
C ASP A 110 1.09 -5.10 7.23
N LEU A 111 1.32 -5.79 6.10
CA LEU A 111 1.69 -5.18 4.83
C LEU A 111 1.40 -6.12 3.67
N VAL A 112 0.79 -5.58 2.61
CA VAL A 112 0.44 -6.29 1.38
C VAL A 112 1.10 -5.59 0.19
N ARG A 113 1.69 -6.36 -0.72
CA ARG A 113 2.26 -5.84 -1.96
C ARG A 113 1.34 -6.13 -3.13
N VAL A 114 1.08 -5.10 -3.93
CA VAL A 114 0.14 -5.13 -5.03
C VAL A 114 0.81 -4.57 -6.26
N GLU A 115 0.66 -5.26 -7.39
CA GLU A 115 1.01 -4.71 -8.69
C GLU A 115 -0.27 -4.30 -9.40
N VAL A 116 -0.22 -3.15 -10.06
CA VAL A 116 -1.31 -2.63 -10.88
C VAL A 116 -0.78 -2.27 -12.26
N ASP A 117 -1.45 -2.78 -13.28
CA ASP A 117 -1.16 -2.56 -14.69
C ASP A 117 -2.45 -2.27 -15.47
N SER A 118 -2.41 -2.38 -16.80
CA SER A 118 -3.57 -2.19 -17.68
C SER A 118 -4.62 -3.29 -17.57
N ASP A 119 -4.23 -4.49 -17.15
CA ASP A 119 -5.08 -5.67 -17.04
C ASP A 119 -5.76 -5.77 -15.66
N GLY A 120 -5.29 -4.96 -14.70
CA GLY A 120 -5.92 -4.76 -13.41
C GLY A 120 -4.90 -4.76 -12.29
N TRP A 121 -5.22 -5.44 -11.19
CA TRP A 121 -4.36 -5.50 -10.02
C TRP A 121 -4.20 -6.94 -9.53
N ARG A 122 -3.05 -7.22 -8.91
CA ARG A 122 -2.76 -8.52 -8.29
C ARG A 122 -1.93 -8.36 -7.03
N VAL A 123 -2.16 -9.22 -6.05
CA VAL A 123 -1.28 -9.32 -4.88
C VAL A 123 -0.05 -10.13 -5.26
N VAL A 124 1.14 -9.54 -5.08
CA VAL A 124 2.43 -10.20 -5.36
C VAL A 124 3.07 -10.79 -4.12
N SER A 125 2.78 -10.24 -2.93
CA SER A 125 3.19 -10.85 -1.66
C SER A 125 2.31 -10.36 -0.53
N ASP A 126 1.84 -11.30 0.28
CA ASP A 126 1.30 -11.02 1.60
C ASP A 126 2.40 -11.36 2.60
N ALA A 127 2.99 -10.37 3.26
CA ALA A 127 3.99 -10.69 4.27
C ALA A 127 3.25 -10.96 5.60
N GLY A 128 2.65 -12.15 5.64
CA GLY A 128 1.93 -12.74 6.76
C GLY A 128 2.47 -14.13 7.16
N SER A 129 3.62 -14.57 6.65
CA SER A 129 4.21 -15.85 7.07
C SER A 129 5.72 -15.74 7.28
N PRO A 130 6.27 -16.18 8.43
CA PRO A 130 7.63 -16.69 8.44
C PRO A 130 7.65 -17.87 7.47
N VAL A 131 8.60 -17.87 6.54
CA VAL A 131 8.95 -19.10 5.82
C VAL A 131 9.53 -20.01 6.91
N GLU A 132 8.73 -20.97 7.39
CA GLU A 132 9.27 -22.17 8.01
C GLU A 132 10.02 -22.90 6.89
N SER A 133 11.32 -22.61 6.79
CA SER A 133 12.25 -23.46 6.06
C SER A 133 12.31 -24.77 6.83
N GLU A 134 11.54 -25.77 6.40
CA GLU A 134 11.86 -27.17 6.65
C GLU A 134 13.20 -27.45 5.94
N GLU A 135 14.29 -27.35 6.70
CA GLU A 135 15.56 -27.99 6.34
C GLU A 135 15.70 -29.29 7.14
N SER A 136 15.50 -30.39 6.40
CA SER A 136 16.13 -31.73 6.48
C SER A 136 16.01 -32.58 7.76
#